data_AF-A0A971R507-F1
#
_entry.id   AF-A0A971R507-F1
#
_cell.length_a   1.000
_cell.length_b   1.000
_cell.length_c   1.000
_cell.angle_alpha   90.00
_cell.angle_beta   90.00
_cell.angle_gamma   90.00
#
_symmetry.space_group_name_H-M   'P 1'
#
loop_
_entity.id
_entity.type
_entity.pdbx_description
1 polymer ?
#
loop_
_entity_poly.entity_id
_entity_poly.type
_entity_poly.pdbx_seq_one_letter_code
_entity_poly.pdbx_strand_id
1 'polypeptide(L)'
;LALTPELQQEVTAFLDERRLLTTQLAVREAGYKRIAVQVAVVARPGTDAHRLRTDVHQALDLFLNPLVGGLDGTGWPFGREVYLSDLYTCIQQVDGLLNVQTLQMAWLDETDQPHLGERKIDLLAHEVAISDIHVVTVEAGE
;
A
#
# COMPACT_ATOMS: atom_id res chain seq x y z
N LEU A 1 2.57 -8.57 13.01
CA LEU A 1 1.57 -8.13 14.01
C LEU A 1 0.63 -9.31 14.21
N ALA A 2 0.63 -9.96 15.37
CA ALA A 2 -0.24 -11.11 15.63
C ALA A 2 -1.35 -10.71 16.61
N LEU A 3 -2.58 -11.12 16.34
CA LEU A 3 -3.69 -10.94 17.26
C LEU A 3 -3.55 -11.95 18.41
N THR A 4 -3.28 -11.49 19.64
CA THR A 4 -3.16 -12.40 20.78
C THR A 4 -4.52 -12.99 21.15
N PRO A 5 -4.56 -14.23 21.67
CA PRO A 5 -5.82 -14.87 22.09
C PRO A 5 -6.59 -14.03 23.11
N GLU A 6 -5.88 -13.37 24.02
CA GLU A 6 -6.47 -12.52 25.06
C GLU A 6 -7.17 -11.31 24.46
N LEU A 7 -6.50 -10.61 23.51
CA LEU A 7 -7.07 -9.45 22.83
C LEU A 7 -8.24 -9.86 21.94
N GLN A 8 -8.12 -10.99 21.24
CA GLN A 8 -9.22 -11.53 20.43
C GLN A 8 -10.45 -11.81 21.29
N GLN A 9 -10.26 -12.41 22.47
CA GLN A 9 -11.35 -12.73 23.39
C GLN A 9 -11.99 -11.45 23.98
N GLU A 10 -11.18 -10.48 24.37
CA GLU A 10 -11.65 -9.19 24.88
C GLU A 10 -12.51 -8.45 23.84
N VAL A 11 -12.02 -8.33 22.59
CA VAL A 11 -12.75 -7.69 21.49
C VAL A 11 -14.02 -8.49 21.14
N THR A 12 -13.95 -9.83 21.14
CA THR A 12 -15.11 -10.68 20.87
C THR A 12 -16.19 -10.46 21.92
N ALA A 13 -15.84 -10.47 23.21
CA ALA A 13 -16.79 -10.26 24.30
C ALA A 13 -17.43 -8.87 24.21
N PHE A 14 -16.63 -7.83 23.96
CA PHE A 14 -17.11 -6.46 23.80
C PHE A 14 -18.14 -6.33 22.65
N LEU A 15 -17.90 -6.99 21.52
CA LEU A 15 -18.80 -6.95 20.37
C LEU A 15 -20.02 -7.87 20.53
N ASP A 16 -19.88 -9.02 21.20
CA ASP A 16 -20.96 -9.99 21.40
C ASP A 16 -22.11 -9.40 22.23
N GLU A 17 -21.81 -8.57 23.23
CA GLU A 17 -22.82 -7.84 24.02
C GLU A 17 -23.66 -6.86 23.18
N ARG A 18 -23.15 -6.42 22.01
CA ARG A 18 -23.71 -5.33 21.20
C ARG A 18 -24.27 -5.81 19.86
N ARG A 19 -24.20 -7.11 19.55
CA ARG A 19 -24.68 -7.65 18.28
C ARG A 19 -26.21 -7.79 18.25
N LEU A 20 -26.76 -7.80 17.04
CA LEU A 20 -28.18 -8.08 16.84
C LEU A 20 -28.50 -9.56 17.12
N LEU A 21 -29.74 -9.81 17.55
CA LEU A 21 -30.27 -11.17 17.69
C LEU A 21 -30.10 -11.91 16.35
N THR A 22 -29.55 -13.12 16.42
CA THR A 22 -29.25 -14.04 15.30
C THR A 22 -28.03 -13.71 14.42
N THR A 23 -27.30 -12.61 14.65
CA THR A 23 -26.06 -12.32 13.91
C THR A 23 -24.88 -13.15 14.43
N GLN A 24 -24.07 -13.74 13.55
CA GLN A 24 -22.80 -14.39 13.93
C GLN A 24 -21.66 -13.37 13.93
N LEU A 25 -20.89 -13.33 15.02
CA LEU A 25 -19.70 -12.49 15.15
C LEU A 25 -18.45 -13.34 14.89
N ALA A 26 -17.54 -12.84 14.06
CA ALA A 26 -16.25 -13.47 13.82
C ALA A 26 -15.14 -12.41 13.89
N VAL A 27 -14.29 -12.48 14.91
CA VAL A 27 -13.11 -11.63 15.07
C VAL A 27 -11.90 -12.38 14.54
N ARG A 28 -11.15 -11.76 13.64
CA ARG A 28 -9.96 -12.32 12.99
C ARG A 28 -8.88 -11.26 12.85
N GLU A 29 -7.65 -11.69 12.59
CA GLU A 29 -6.59 -10.75 12.21
C GLU A 29 -6.83 -10.17 10.81
N ALA A 30 -6.26 -9.00 10.57
CA ALA A 30 -6.22 -8.40 9.24
C ALA A 30 -5.29 -9.22 8.34
N GLY A 31 -5.75 -9.54 7.13
CA GLY A 31 -4.87 -10.01 6.07
C GLY A 31 -4.02 -8.84 5.57
N TYR A 32 -2.75 -9.07 5.31
CA TYR A 32 -1.87 -8.04 4.77
C TYR A 32 -1.44 -8.42 3.37
N LYS A 33 -1.87 -7.63 2.38
CA LYS A 33 -1.42 -7.80 1.00
C LYS A 33 -0.22 -6.90 0.76
N ARG A 34 0.96 -7.51 0.63
CA ARG A 34 2.22 -6.82 0.37
C ARG A 34 2.29 -6.37 -1.07
N ILE A 35 2.52 -5.08 -1.29
CA ILE A 35 2.58 -4.49 -2.63
C ILE A 35 3.99 -3.98 -2.87
N ALA A 36 4.65 -4.54 -3.87
CA ALA A 36 5.92 -4.07 -4.39
C ALA A 36 5.68 -3.21 -5.64
N VAL A 37 6.47 -2.14 -5.76
CA VAL A 37 6.36 -1.18 -6.86
C VAL A 37 7.74 -1.02 -7.48
N GLN A 38 7.81 -1.15 -8.79
CA GLN A 38 9.00 -0.84 -9.58
C GLN A 38 8.70 0.36 -10.46
N VAL A 39 9.49 1.41 -10.32
CA VAL A 39 9.29 2.66 -11.04
C VAL A 39 10.61 3.21 -11.60
N ALA A 40 10.56 3.67 -12.84
CA ALA A 40 11.60 4.51 -13.44
C ALA A 40 11.06 5.93 -13.63
N VAL A 41 11.77 6.91 -13.07
CA VAL A 41 11.41 8.32 -13.11
C VAL A 41 12.50 9.18 -13.71
N VAL A 42 12.12 10.31 -14.30
CA VAL A 42 13.04 11.32 -14.83
C VAL A 42 13.04 12.52 -13.90
N ALA A 43 14.22 12.95 -13.47
CA ALA A 43 14.42 14.15 -12.68
C ALA A 43 14.38 15.40 -13.58
N ARG A 44 13.82 16.51 -13.07
CA ARG A 44 13.96 17.82 -13.73
C ARG A 44 15.43 18.24 -13.77
N PRO A 45 15.83 19.04 -14.77
CA PRO A 45 17.18 19.60 -14.80
C PRO A 45 17.51 20.37 -13.51
N GLY A 46 18.65 20.05 -12.90
CA GLY A 46 19.10 20.66 -11.64
C GLY A 46 18.56 20.02 -10.35
N THR A 47 17.69 19.01 -10.44
CA THR A 47 17.25 18.22 -9.28
C THR A 47 18.31 17.20 -8.89
N ASP A 48 18.56 17.04 -7.58
CA ASP A 48 19.39 15.96 -7.06
C ASP A 48 18.66 14.60 -7.21
N ALA A 49 19.21 13.71 -8.03
CA ALA A 49 18.64 12.40 -8.31
C ALA A 49 18.57 11.49 -7.08
N HIS A 50 19.53 11.59 -6.15
CA HIS A 50 19.51 10.80 -4.92
C HIS A 50 18.40 11.26 -3.99
N ARG A 51 18.22 12.58 -3.86
CA ARG A 51 17.12 13.14 -3.09
C ARG A 51 15.78 12.74 -3.69
N LEU A 52 15.59 12.91 -5.01
CA LEU A 52 14.36 12.53 -5.69
C LEU A 52 14.04 11.05 -5.49
N ARG A 53 15.05 10.17 -5.59
CA ARG A 53 14.87 8.73 -5.34
C ARG A 53 14.31 8.48 -3.93
N THR A 54 14.92 9.11 -2.92
CA THR A 54 14.48 8.98 -1.52
C THR A 54 13.06 9.52 -1.32
N ASP A 55 12.76 10.68 -1.90
CA ASP A 55 11.44 11.31 -1.79
C ASP A 55 10.34 10.44 -2.44
N VAL A 56 10.63 9.81 -3.59
CA VAL A 56 9.72 8.85 -4.25
C VAL A 56 9.52 7.59 -3.40
N HIS A 57 10.59 7.03 -2.84
CA HIS A 57 10.48 5.88 -1.92
C HIS A 57 9.59 6.20 -0.73
N GLN A 58 9.84 7.34 -0.07
CA GLN A 58 9.07 7.76 1.08
C GLN A 58 7.60 8.03 0.74
N ALA A 59 7.33 8.62 -0.43
CA ALA A 59 5.97 8.84 -0.91
C ALA A 59 5.22 7.51 -1.10
N LEU A 60 5.86 6.51 -1.70
CA LEU A 60 5.27 5.19 -1.89
C LEU A 60 5.03 4.46 -0.55
N ASP A 61 6.00 4.50 0.37
CA ASP A 61 5.88 3.90 1.71
C ASP A 61 4.76 4.54 2.52
N LEU A 62 4.64 5.87 2.46
CA LEU A 62 3.58 6.59 3.13
C LEU A 62 2.24 6.30 2.48
N PHE A 63 2.18 6.30 1.14
CA PHE A 63 0.95 6.07 0.41
C PHE A 63 0.40 4.67 0.64
N LEU A 64 1.24 3.63 0.63
CA LEU A 64 0.88 2.24 0.91
C LEU A 64 0.86 1.90 2.42
N ASN A 65 0.83 2.91 3.29
CA ASN A 65 0.72 2.70 4.72
C ASN A 65 -0.74 2.41 5.13
N PRO A 66 -1.02 1.30 5.84
CA PRO A 66 -2.38 0.92 6.21
C PRO A 66 -3.05 1.88 7.20
N LEU A 67 -2.29 2.68 7.96
CA LEU A 67 -2.81 3.53 9.03
C LEU A 67 -2.87 5.02 8.66
N VAL A 68 -1.90 5.51 7.88
CA VAL A 68 -1.77 6.94 7.56
C VAL A 68 -1.71 7.22 6.05
N GLY A 69 -1.70 6.17 5.23
CA GLY A 69 -1.65 6.27 3.78
C GLY A 69 -3.02 6.36 3.15
N GLY A 70 -3.13 5.80 1.94
CA GLY A 70 -4.34 5.84 1.12
C GLY A 70 -4.57 7.20 0.47
N LEU A 71 -5.62 7.27 -0.35
CA LEU A 71 -5.97 8.48 -1.11
C LEU A 71 -6.40 9.65 -0.20
N ASP A 72 -7.06 9.34 0.91
CA ASP A 72 -7.58 10.32 1.86
C ASP A 72 -6.61 10.63 3.02
N GLY A 73 -5.46 9.93 3.09
CA GLY A 73 -4.47 10.09 4.17
C GLY A 73 -4.93 9.55 5.53
N THR A 74 -5.98 8.74 5.58
CA THR A 74 -6.55 8.13 6.80
C THR A 74 -6.27 6.63 6.90
N GLY A 75 -5.33 6.11 6.12
CA GLY A 75 -5.03 4.70 6.01
C GLY A 75 -5.77 4.01 4.86
N TRP A 76 -5.35 2.77 4.56
CA TRP A 76 -6.00 1.96 3.53
C TRP A 76 -7.24 1.26 4.08
N PRO A 77 -8.40 1.39 3.42
CA PRO A 77 -9.59 0.64 3.82
C PRO A 77 -9.42 -0.85 3.54
N PHE A 78 -10.05 -1.67 4.39
CA PHE A 78 -10.15 -3.11 4.14
C PHE A 78 -10.86 -3.42 2.81
N GLY A 79 -10.31 -4.37 2.06
CA GLY A 79 -10.85 -4.81 0.76
C GLY A 79 -10.79 -3.77 -0.35
N ARG A 80 -10.15 -2.62 -0.12
CA ARG A 80 -9.97 -1.59 -1.15
C ARG A 80 -8.87 -2.04 -2.12
N GLU A 81 -9.22 -2.13 -3.39
CA GLU A 81 -8.27 -2.41 -4.47
C GLU A 81 -7.25 -1.27 -4.61
N VAL A 82 -6.01 -1.63 -4.95
CA VAL A 82 -4.96 -0.65 -5.27
C VAL A 82 -4.83 -0.52 -6.77
N TYR A 83 -5.02 0.69 -7.30
CA TYR A 83 -4.92 0.95 -8.73
C TYR A 83 -3.54 1.48 -9.12
N LEU A 84 -3.07 1.10 -10.30
CA LEU A 84 -1.82 1.63 -10.86
C LEU A 84 -1.88 3.15 -11.03
N SER A 85 -3.05 3.69 -11.36
CA SER A 85 -3.30 5.15 -11.48
C SER A 85 -3.10 5.89 -10.16
N ASP A 86 -3.40 5.26 -9.03
CA ASP A 86 -3.27 5.89 -7.72
C ASP A 86 -1.79 6.05 -7.38
N LEU A 87 -0.98 5.03 -7.68
CA LEU A 87 0.48 5.08 -7.57
C LEU A 87 1.09 6.12 -8.52
N TYR A 88 0.62 6.21 -9.76
CA TYR A 88 1.03 7.27 -10.68
C TYR A 88 0.77 8.67 -10.09
N THR A 89 -0.41 8.87 -9.53
CA THR A 89 -0.81 10.17 -8.94
C THR A 89 0.06 10.50 -7.73
N CYS A 90 0.29 9.52 -6.85
CA CYS A 90 1.18 9.66 -5.70
C CYS A 90 2.60 10.08 -6.12
N ILE A 91 3.19 9.39 -7.09
CA ILE A 91 4.57 9.67 -7.54
C ILE A 91 4.64 11.03 -8.23
N GLN A 92 3.63 11.41 -9.03
CA GLN A 92 3.59 12.70 -9.72
C GLN A 92 3.56 13.92 -8.79
N GLN A 93 3.16 13.75 -7.53
CA GLN A 93 3.17 14.82 -6.53
C GLN A 93 4.55 15.07 -5.92
N VAL A 94 5.56 14.24 -6.22
CA VAL A 94 6.91 14.41 -5.68
C VAL A 94 7.63 15.57 -6.38
N ASP A 95 8.16 16.49 -5.59
CA ASP A 95 8.89 17.66 -6.07
C ASP A 95 10.16 17.26 -6.84
N GLY A 96 10.40 17.94 -7.97
CA GLY A 96 11.58 17.69 -8.81
C GLY A 96 11.43 16.53 -9.80
N LEU A 97 10.28 15.84 -9.81
CA LEU A 97 9.89 14.90 -10.85
C LEU A 97 9.56 15.63 -12.15
N LEU A 98 10.12 15.18 -13.27
CA LEU A 98 9.75 15.62 -14.62
C LEU A 98 8.69 14.71 -15.22
N ASN A 99 8.95 13.40 -15.23
CA ASN A 99 8.05 12.40 -15.80
C ASN A 99 8.26 11.01 -15.18
N VAL A 100 7.24 10.16 -15.21
CA VAL A 100 7.34 8.72 -14.90
C VAL A 100 7.45 7.96 -16.23
N GLN A 101 8.53 7.21 -16.45
CA GLN A 101 8.72 6.45 -17.68
C GLN A 101 8.01 5.09 -17.62
N THR A 102 8.23 4.37 -16.53
CA THR A 102 7.64 3.05 -16.33
C THR A 102 7.20 2.93 -14.88
N LEU A 103 6.05 2.31 -14.68
CA LEU A 103 5.51 1.96 -13.37
C LEU A 103 4.90 0.58 -13.47
N GLN A 104 5.35 -0.32 -12.62
CA GLN A 104 4.84 -1.67 -12.46
C GLN A 104 4.57 -1.91 -11.00
N MET A 105 3.52 -2.67 -10.72
CA MET A 105 3.22 -3.13 -9.36
C MET A 105 3.04 -4.64 -9.35
N ALA A 106 3.44 -5.24 -8.25
CA ALA A 106 3.24 -6.65 -7.96
C ALA A 106 2.75 -6.79 -6.52
N TRP A 107 2.07 -7.87 -6.21
CA TRP A 107 1.82 -8.28 -4.84
C TRP A 107 2.53 -9.59 -4.53
N LEU A 108 2.94 -9.78 -3.28
CA LEU A 108 3.57 -11.02 -2.85
C LEU A 108 2.54 -11.92 -2.17
N ASP A 109 2.54 -13.19 -2.53
CA ASP A 109 1.76 -14.21 -1.82
C ASP A 109 2.47 -14.68 -0.54
N GLU A 110 1.85 -15.62 0.18
CA GLU A 110 2.39 -16.19 1.42
C GLU A 110 3.74 -16.91 1.24
N THR A 111 4.12 -17.21 -0.01
CA THR A 111 5.40 -17.86 -0.37
C THR A 111 6.44 -16.87 -0.92
N ASP A 112 6.22 -15.56 -0.74
CA ASP A 112 7.03 -14.48 -1.29
C ASP A 112 7.14 -14.49 -2.83
N GLN A 113 6.19 -15.12 -3.54
CA GLN A 113 6.17 -15.07 -5.00
C GLN A 113 5.49 -13.79 -5.48
N PRO A 114 6.12 -13.02 -6.38
CA PRO A 114 5.54 -11.80 -6.92
C PRO A 114 4.52 -12.10 -8.03
N HIS A 115 3.34 -11.51 -7.92
CA HIS A 115 2.25 -11.57 -8.89
C HIS A 115 1.99 -10.18 -9.45
N LEU A 116 2.14 -10.01 -10.76
CA LEU A 116 1.98 -8.72 -11.42
C LEU A 116 0.52 -8.23 -11.37
N GLY A 117 0.34 -6.97 -10.95
CA GLY A 117 -0.93 -6.27 -11.04
C GLY A 117 -0.91 -5.28 -12.21
N GLU A 118 -1.48 -5.63 -13.35
CA GLU A 118 -1.40 -4.78 -14.55
C GLU A 118 -2.14 -3.44 -14.42
N ARG A 119 -3.30 -3.45 -13.75
CA ARG A 119 -4.18 -2.25 -13.63
C ARG A 119 -4.60 -2.00 -12.20
N LYS A 120 -4.88 -3.08 -11.48
CA LYS A 120 -5.26 -3.09 -10.08
C LYS A 120 -4.77 -4.36 -9.40
N ILE A 121 -4.65 -4.30 -8.09
CA ILE A 121 -4.48 -5.45 -7.20
C ILE A 121 -5.74 -5.57 -6.36
N ASP A 122 -6.40 -6.72 -6.45
CA ASP A 122 -7.63 -7.00 -5.71
C ASP A 122 -7.31 -7.43 -4.27
N LEU A 123 -8.05 -6.87 -3.32
CA LEU A 123 -7.95 -7.19 -1.89
C LEU A 123 -9.24 -7.86 -1.42
N LEU A 124 -9.12 -8.91 -0.62
CA LEU A 124 -10.25 -9.54 0.05
C LEU A 124 -10.82 -8.58 1.09
N ALA A 125 -12.09 -8.77 1.47
CA ALA A 125 -12.80 -7.88 2.42
C ALA A 125 -12.13 -7.74 3.81
N HIS A 126 -11.20 -8.62 4.17
CA HIS A 126 -10.45 -8.58 5.42
C HIS A 126 -8.96 -8.25 5.21
N GLU A 127 -8.54 -7.96 3.98
CA GLU A 127 -7.17 -7.60 3.62
C GLU A 127 -6.97 -6.09 3.58
N VAL A 128 -5.76 -5.64 3.91
CA VAL A 128 -5.29 -4.26 3.76
C VAL A 128 -3.98 -4.25 2.97
N ALA A 129 -3.82 -3.22 2.13
CA ALA A 129 -2.60 -3.01 1.37
C ALA A 129 -1.48 -2.54 2.31
N ILE A 130 -0.29 -3.12 2.15
CA ILE A 130 0.91 -2.67 2.85
C ILE A 130 2.07 -2.49 1.87
N SER A 131 2.92 -1.49 2.14
CA SER A 131 4.17 -1.30 1.43
C SER A 131 5.10 -2.51 1.62
N ASP A 132 5.76 -2.90 0.54
CA ASP A 132 6.88 -3.83 0.52
C ASP A 132 8.11 -3.15 -0.12
N ILE A 133 9.17 -3.89 -0.37
CA ILE A 133 10.38 -3.36 -1.00
C ILE A 133 10.04 -2.81 -2.40
N HIS A 134 10.22 -1.50 -2.55
CA HIS A 134 10.09 -0.80 -3.82
C HIS A 134 11.44 -0.67 -4.53
N VAL A 135 11.43 -0.60 -5.86
CA VAL A 135 12.63 -0.37 -6.67
C VAL A 135 12.43 0.91 -7.47
N VAL A 136 13.19 1.96 -7.11
CA VAL A 136 13.13 3.28 -7.76
C VAL A 136 14.41 3.54 -8.52
N THR A 137 14.29 3.71 -9.83
CA THR A 137 15.37 4.15 -10.72
C THR A 137 15.13 5.58 -11.15
N VAL A 138 16.16 6.43 -11.04
CA VAL A 138 16.08 7.84 -11.45
C VAL A 138 17.03 8.08 -12.62
N GLU A 139 16.49 8.62 -13.71
CA GLU A 139 17.23 9.07 -14.88
C GLU A 139 17.31 10.61 -14.89
N ALA A 140 18.43 11.16 -15.36
CA ALA A 140 18.56 12.60 -15.53
C ALA A 140 17.78 13.03 -16.77
N GLY A 141 16.93 14.05 -16.65
CA GLY A 141 16.34 14.70 -17.82
C GLY A 141 17.41 15.46 -18.59
N GLU A 142 17.46 15.24 -19.91
CA GLU A 142 18.27 16.05 -20.84
C GLU A 142 17.80 17.51 -20.91
#